data_AF-A0A6P6CYX6-F1
#
_entry.id   AF-A0A6P6CYX6-F1
#
_cell.length_a   1.000
_cell.length_b   1.000
_cell.length_c   1.000
_cell.angle_alpha   90.00
_cell.angle_beta   90.00
_cell.angle_gamma   90.00
#
_symmetry.space_group_name_H-M   'P 1'
#
loop_
_entity.id
_entity.type
_entity.pdbx_description
1 polymer ?
#
loop_
_entity_poly.entity_id
_entity_poly.type
_entity_poly.pdbx_seq_one_letter_code
_entity_poly.pdbx_strand_id
1 'polypeptide(L)'
;MWRCNLSVPVALRRLSCRADLRAWRWGSTTACERALRYHVGEKMHGYTVSQVTSVPELFLTAVKLDHDGTGARHLHLAREDSNNLFRCVGIPRAPRSPCPGARCSLERG
;
A
#
# COMPACT_ATOMS: atom_id res chain seq x y z
N MET A 1 -55.10 -14.70 45.97
CA MET A 1 -54.05 -15.65 46.39
C MET A 1 -53.32 -16.05 45.12
N TRP A 2 -52.10 -15.63 44.78
CA TRP A 2 -50.94 -15.28 45.59
C TRP A 2 -50.17 -14.12 44.94
N ARG A 3 -49.79 -13.14 45.78
CA ARG A 3 -48.78 -12.14 45.47
C ARG A 3 -47.46 -12.69 45.99
N CYS A 4 -46.41 -12.67 45.17
CA CYS A 4 -45.04 -12.85 45.65
C CYS A 4 -44.25 -11.59 45.31
N ASN A 5 -44.20 -10.70 46.30
CA ASN A 5 -43.23 -9.61 46.38
C ASN A 5 -41.87 -10.21 46.74
N LEU A 6 -40.83 -9.88 45.98
CA LEU A 6 -39.47 -9.97 46.48
C LEU A 6 -38.71 -8.71 46.07
N SER A 7 -38.43 -7.87 47.08
CA SER A 7 -37.49 -6.76 46.99
C SER A 7 -36.15 -7.27 46.51
N VAL A 8 -35.71 -6.83 45.33
CA VAL A 8 -34.33 -7.00 44.88
C VAL A 8 -33.58 -5.73 45.27
N PRO A 9 -32.56 -5.79 46.15
CA PRO A 9 -31.78 -4.61 46.49
C PRO A 9 -30.95 -4.18 45.28
N VAL A 10 -30.99 -2.86 45.04
CA VAL A 10 -30.18 -2.18 44.05
C VAL A 10 -28.69 -2.38 44.41
N ALA A 11 -27.95 -3.04 43.53
CA ALA A 11 -26.50 -3.05 43.56
C ALA A 11 -26.01 -2.73 42.16
N LEU A 12 -26.02 -1.43 41.85
CA LEU A 12 -25.43 -0.86 40.65
C LEU A 12 -23.90 -0.96 40.77
N ARG A 13 -23.37 -2.17 40.59
CA ARG A 13 -21.94 -2.38 40.39
C ARG A 13 -21.60 -1.76 39.04
N ARG A 14 -21.06 -0.54 39.08
CA ARG A 14 -20.34 0.08 37.97
C ARG A 14 -19.32 -0.93 37.46
N LEU A 15 -19.63 -1.62 36.36
CA LEU A 15 -18.60 -2.26 35.56
C LEU A 15 -17.79 -1.13 34.94
N SER A 16 -16.72 -0.76 35.63
CA SER A 16 -15.58 -0.11 35.03
C SER A 16 -14.95 -1.11 34.08
N CYS A 17 -15.53 -1.28 32.89
CA CYS A 17 -14.81 -1.86 31.76
C CYS A 17 -13.72 -0.84 31.38
N ARG A 18 -12.61 -0.88 32.13
CA ARG A 18 -11.30 -0.52 31.60
C ARG A 18 -11.08 -1.50 30.46
N ALA A 19 -11.53 -1.12 29.28
CA ALA A 19 -10.99 -1.66 28.06
C ALA A 19 -9.52 -1.25 28.08
N ASP A 20 -8.68 -2.09 28.68
CA ASP A 20 -7.29 -2.21 28.29
C ASP A 20 -7.33 -2.36 26.78
N LEU A 21 -7.14 -1.24 26.09
CA LEU A 21 -6.85 -1.19 24.67
C LEU A 21 -5.46 -1.80 24.53
N ARG A 22 -5.45 -3.13 24.69
CA ARG A 22 -4.93 -4.05 23.71
C ARG A 22 -3.61 -3.55 23.16
N ALA A 23 -2.56 -4.01 23.84
CA ALA A 23 -1.30 -4.45 23.28
C ALA A 23 -1.47 -5.26 21.96
N TRP A 24 -1.97 -4.59 20.92
CA TRP A 24 -2.11 -5.06 19.53
C TRP A 24 -1.18 -4.27 18.61
N ARG A 25 -0.20 -3.54 19.15
CA ARG A 25 1.02 -3.22 18.41
C ARG A 25 1.86 -4.49 18.34
N TRP A 26 1.35 -5.48 17.60
CA TRP A 26 2.16 -6.48 16.92
C TRP A 26 3.35 -5.73 16.34
N GLY A 27 4.58 -6.16 16.64
CA GLY A 27 5.81 -5.55 16.16
C GLY A 27 5.87 -5.60 14.64
N SER A 28 5.15 -4.70 13.99
CA SER A 28 5.15 -4.55 12.55
C SER A 28 6.52 -4.02 12.19
N THR A 29 7.39 -4.92 11.74
CA THR A 29 8.62 -4.55 11.06
C THR A 29 8.25 -3.56 9.95
N THR A 30 8.99 -2.46 9.87
CA THR A 30 8.68 -1.37 8.94
C THR A 30 8.58 -1.89 7.51
N ALA A 31 7.77 -1.25 6.66
CA ALA A 31 7.67 -1.62 5.26
C ALA A 31 9.05 -1.69 4.57
N CYS A 32 9.94 -0.77 4.92
CA CYS A 32 11.33 -0.74 4.46
C CYS A 32 12.10 -2.00 4.84
N GLU A 33 12.04 -2.42 6.10
CA GLU A 33 12.74 -3.61 6.59
C GLU A 33 12.25 -4.89 5.90
N ARG A 34 10.95 -4.95 5.60
CA ARG A 34 10.38 -6.08 4.84
C ARG A 34 10.90 -6.12 3.41
N ALA A 35 11.01 -4.97 2.75
CA ALA A 35 11.50 -4.88 1.38
C ALA A 35 12.99 -5.20 1.26
N LEU A 36 13.78 -5.00 2.32
CA LEU A 36 15.19 -5.41 2.37
C LEU A 36 15.41 -6.92 2.39
N ARG A 37 14.36 -7.71 2.67
CA ARG A 37 14.46 -9.18 2.69
C ARG A 37 14.48 -9.80 1.30
N TYR A 38 14.15 -9.02 0.26
CA TYR A 38 14.20 -9.51 -1.11
C TYR A 38 15.63 -9.64 -1.61
N HIS A 39 15.90 -10.75 -2.31
CA HIS A 39 17.20 -10.99 -2.91
C HIS A 39 17.15 -10.72 -4.41
N VAL A 40 18.22 -10.16 -4.95
CA VAL A 40 18.36 -9.99 -6.41
C VAL A 40 18.38 -11.38 -7.06
N GLY A 41 17.55 -11.56 -8.09
CA GLY A 41 17.33 -12.84 -8.77
C GLY A 41 16.20 -13.69 -8.20
N GLU A 42 15.58 -13.29 -7.09
CA GLU A 42 14.39 -13.97 -6.56
C GLU A 42 13.20 -13.81 -7.52
N LYS A 43 12.43 -14.89 -7.68
CA LYS A 43 11.26 -14.94 -8.56
C LYS A 43 9.98 -14.95 -7.76
N MET A 44 9.11 -13.99 -8.06
CA MET A 44 7.83 -13.80 -7.38
C MET A 44 6.74 -13.59 -8.42
N HIS A 45 5.78 -14.52 -8.49
CA HIS A 45 4.58 -14.39 -9.34
C HIS A 45 4.86 -13.96 -10.80
N GLY A 46 5.95 -14.46 -11.40
CA GLY A 46 6.34 -14.10 -12.78
C GLY A 46 7.18 -12.82 -12.91
N TYR A 47 7.54 -12.18 -11.79
CA TYR A 47 8.52 -11.11 -11.72
C TYR A 47 9.84 -11.63 -11.18
N THR A 48 10.93 -11.11 -11.72
CA THR A 48 12.28 -11.30 -11.20
C THR A 48 12.76 -10.00 -10.54
N VAL A 49 13.30 -10.11 -9.33
CA VAL A 49 13.89 -8.97 -8.61
C VAL A 49 15.22 -8.60 -9.26
N SER A 50 15.29 -7.43 -9.87
CA SER A 50 16.50 -6.94 -10.54
C SER A 50 17.39 -6.11 -9.63
N GLN A 51 16.80 -5.36 -8.70
CA GLN A 51 17.56 -4.49 -7.81
C GLN A 51 16.77 -4.17 -6.53
N VAL A 52 17.48 -4.11 -5.40
CA VAL A 52 16.98 -3.58 -4.13
C VAL A 52 17.90 -2.44 -3.69
N THR A 53 17.32 -1.26 -3.45
CA THR A 53 18.06 -0.06 -3.07
C THR A 53 17.41 0.60 -1.86
N SER A 54 18.12 0.66 -0.74
CA SER A 54 17.71 1.47 0.42
C SER A 54 18.03 2.94 0.17
N VAL A 55 17.05 3.82 0.34
CA VAL A 55 17.26 5.28 0.28
C VAL A 55 16.85 5.87 1.64
N PRO A 56 17.77 5.92 2.61
CA PRO A 56 17.46 6.37 3.97
C PRO A 56 17.08 7.85 4.02
N GLU A 57 17.60 8.68 3.11
CA GLU A 57 17.26 10.11 2.99
C GLU A 57 15.76 10.34 2.73
N LEU A 58 15.10 9.38 2.05
CA LEU A 58 13.68 9.41 1.74
C LEU A 58 12.87 8.42 2.60
N PHE A 59 13.52 7.75 3.56
CA PHE A 59 12.92 6.71 4.41
C PHE A 59 12.17 5.63 3.62
N LEU A 60 12.71 5.20 2.48
CA LEU A 60 12.09 4.21 1.61
C LEU A 60 13.09 3.17 1.12
N THR A 61 12.56 2.02 0.70
CA THR A 61 13.33 0.98 -0.02
C THR A 61 12.71 0.78 -1.39
N ALA A 62 13.51 0.98 -2.44
CA ALA A 62 13.10 0.80 -3.82
C ALA A 62 13.47 -0.60 -4.31
N VAL A 63 12.47 -1.34 -4.79
CA VAL A 63 12.63 -2.68 -5.37
C VAL A 63 12.22 -2.63 -6.83
N LYS A 64 13.16 -2.95 -7.72
CA LYS A 64 12.93 -3.06 -9.16
C LYS A 64 12.63 -4.50 -9.52
N LEU A 65 11.53 -4.68 -10.23
CA LEU A 65 10.99 -5.97 -10.63
C LEU A 65 10.76 -5.96 -12.14
N ASP A 66 11.19 -7.01 -12.81
CA ASP A 66 11.00 -7.20 -14.25
C ASP A 66 10.12 -8.43 -14.48
N HIS A 67 9.04 -8.28 -15.24
CA HIS A 67 8.11 -9.37 -15.52
C HIS A 67 8.62 -10.24 -16.67
N ASP A 68 8.89 -11.52 -16.42
CA ASP A 68 9.46 -12.45 -17.39
C ASP A 68 8.50 -12.73 -18.58
N GLY A 69 7.18 -12.68 -18.34
CA GLY A 69 6.19 -13.04 -19.37
C GLY A 69 5.77 -11.90 -20.31
N THR A 70 5.78 -10.65 -19.84
CA THR A 70 5.30 -9.48 -20.60
C THR A 70 6.39 -8.43 -20.83
N GLY A 71 7.55 -8.57 -20.18
CA GLY A 71 8.61 -7.56 -20.19
C GLY A 71 8.25 -6.26 -19.46
N ALA A 72 7.14 -6.23 -18.73
CA ALA A 72 6.72 -5.06 -17.98
C ALA A 72 7.67 -4.80 -16.80
N ARG A 73 8.02 -3.53 -16.59
CA ARG A 73 8.85 -3.09 -15.45
C ARG A 73 7.96 -2.60 -14.32
N HIS A 74 8.25 -3.04 -13.11
CA HIS A 74 7.55 -2.64 -11.89
C HIS A 74 8.53 -2.06 -10.88
N LEU A 75 8.16 -0.92 -10.29
CA LEU A 75 8.93 -0.25 -9.24
C LEU A 75 8.10 -0.21 -7.97
N HIS A 76 8.51 -0.97 -6.96
CA HIS A 76 7.88 -0.98 -5.65
C HIS A 76 8.69 -0.09 -4.70
N LEU A 77 8.06 0.95 -4.17
CA LEU A 77 8.66 1.84 -3.17
C LEU A 77 8.03 1.52 -1.82
N ALA A 78 8.74 0.75 -1.00
CA ALA A 78 8.29 0.41 0.34
C ALA A 78 8.61 1.56 1.29
N ARG A 79 7.56 2.16 1.86
CA ARG A 79 7.61 3.23 2.84
C ARG A 79 6.53 2.97 3.88
N GLU A 80 6.75 3.41 5.12
CA GLU A 80 5.75 3.36 6.18
C GLU A 80 4.72 4.49 6.00
N ASP A 81 3.85 4.35 5.00
CA ASP A 81 2.80 5.32 4.67
C ASP A 81 1.45 4.59 4.48
N SER A 82 0.37 5.15 5.03
CA SER A 82 -0.97 4.59 4.88
C SER A 82 -1.62 4.92 3.53
N ASN A 83 -1.13 5.96 2.86
CA ASN A 83 -1.60 6.40 1.55
C ASN A 83 -0.80 5.69 0.44
N ASN A 84 -1.19 4.45 0.17
CA ASN A 84 -0.58 3.64 -0.87
C ASN A 84 -1.02 4.12 -2.26
N LEU A 85 -0.04 4.35 -3.15
CA LEU A 85 -0.28 4.79 -4.51
C LEU A 85 0.20 3.72 -5.50
N PHE A 86 -0.66 3.42 -6.48
CA PHE A 86 -0.30 2.58 -7.62
C PHE A 86 -0.65 3.32 -8.91
N ARG A 87 0.33 3.43 -9.81
CA ARG A 87 0.15 4.08 -11.11
C ARG A 87 0.78 3.25 -12.20
N CYS A 88 -0.05 2.86 -13.18
CA CYS A 88 0.44 2.33 -14.45
C CYS A 88 0.91 3.48 -15.34
N VAL A 89 2.12 3.37 -15.87
CA VAL A 89 2.65 4.29 -16.87
C VAL A 89 2.61 3.60 -18.23
N GLY A 90 1.91 4.20 -19.19
CA GLY A 90 1.87 3.71 -20.56
C GLY A 90 3.20 3.98 -21.27
N ILE A 91 3.60 3.05 -22.13
CA ILE A 91 4.78 3.22 -22.99
C ILE A 91 4.58 4.46 -23.87
N PRO A 92 5.57 5.37 -23.97
CA PRO A 92 5.48 6.50 -24.87
C PRO A 92 5.15 6.01 -26.28
N ARG A 93 4.01 6.44 -26.81
CA ARG A 93 3.74 6.25 -28.23
C ARG A 93 4.69 7.18 -28.97
N ALA A 94 5.42 6.63 -29.95
CA ALA A 94 6.20 7.44 -30.87
C ALA A 94 5.32 8.60 -31.38
N PRO A 95 5.84 9.84 -31.41
CA PRO A 95 5.07 10.95 -31.94
C PRO A 95 4.67 10.56 -33.36
N ARG A 96 3.35 10.57 -33.63
CA ARG A 96 2.88 10.46 -35.02
C ARG A 96 3.58 11.58 -35.76
N SER A 97 4.41 11.23 -36.75
CA SER A 97 5.04 12.21 -37.62
C SER A 97 3.95 13.19 -38.06
N PRO A 98 4.14 14.51 -37.93
CA PRO A 98 3.15 15.47 -38.38
C PRO A 98 2.81 15.15 -39.82
N CYS A 99 1.54 14.84 -40.12
CA CYS A 99 1.09 14.77 -41.50
C CYS A 99 1.34 16.18 -42.09
N PRO A 100 2.17 16.33 -43.13
CA PRO A 100 2.39 17.63 -43.74
C PRO A 100 1.06 18.11 -44.34
N GLY A 101 0.33 18.96 -43.61
CA GLY A 101 -0.98 19.48 -44.04
C GLY A 101 -2.06 19.58 -42.95
N ALA A 102 -1.88 18.97 -41.77
CA ALA A 102 -2.87 19.08 -40.70
C ALA A 102 -2.73 20.42 -39.94
N ARG A 103 -3.39 21.46 -40.42
CA ARG A 103 -3.51 22.75 -39.72
C ARG A 103 -4.42 22.54 -38.50
N CYS A 104 -3.85 22.57 -37.30
CA CYS A 104 -4.64 22.58 -36.06
C CYS A 104 -5.34 23.93 -35.94
N SER A 105 -6.62 24.00 -36.32
CA SER A 105 -7.45 25.16 -36.05
C SER A 105 -7.70 25.26 -34.55
N LEU A 106 -6.92 26.09 -33.88
CA LEU A 106 -7.17 26.50 -32.50
C LEU A 106 -8.34 27.49 -32.52
N GLU A 107 -9.55 27.03 -32.22
CA GLU A 107 -10.66 27.92 -31.92
C GLU A 107 -10.39 28.61 -30.57
N ARG A 108 -10.15 29.92 -30.63
CA ARG A 108 -10.21 30.81 -29.47
C ARG A 108 -11.65 31.32 -29.37
N GLY A 109 -12.35 30.88 -28.33
CA GLY A 109 -13.50 31.59 -27.77
C GLY A 109 -13.05 32.49 -26.62
#